data_AF-A0A356FGI7-F1
#
_entry.id   AF-A0A356FGI7-F1
#
_cell.length_a   1.000
_cell.length_b   1.000
_cell.length_c   1.000
_cell.angle_alpha   90.00
_cell.angle_beta   90.00
_cell.angle_gamma   90.00
#
_symmetry.space_group_name_H-M   'P 1'
#
loop_
_entity.id
_entity.type
_entity.pdbx_description
1 polymer ?
#
loop_
_entity_poly.entity_id
_entity_poly.type
_entity_poly.pdbx_seq_one_letter_code
_entity_poly.pdbx_strand_id
1 'polypeptide(L)'
;MKPTRFFAGTALLLAITLAVVFFSLHSAPGGESHQVNAQEEKHGGDIIFEVKKTKQKLGHSVFSHQLHLNSGSTCKNCHNDKVFKRERKLGNNKFTMKDIMEGKACGACHNGRTVIKNKTIFHPKNNCKRCHSATFRKKRR
;
A
#
# COMPACT_ATOMS: atom_id res chain seq x y z
N MET A 1 73.87 -4.56 46.97
CA MET A 1 72.62 -4.44 47.78
C MET A 1 71.42 -4.51 46.83
N LYS A 2 70.35 -5.24 47.21
CA LYS A 2 69.04 -5.45 46.53
C LYS A 2 68.29 -4.10 46.27
N PRO A 3 67.17 -3.98 45.48
CA PRO A 3 66.10 -4.99 45.27
C PRO A 3 65.29 -5.02 43.93
N THR A 4 64.56 -6.15 43.70
CA THR A 4 63.15 -6.34 43.19
C THR A 4 62.65 -5.67 41.88
N ARG A 5 61.68 -6.13 41.07
CA ARG A 5 60.81 -7.32 40.79
C ARG A 5 59.89 -6.91 39.59
N PHE A 6 59.11 -7.87 39.04
CA PHE A 6 57.79 -7.71 38.34
C PHE A 6 57.76 -7.39 36.82
N PHE A 7 56.78 -7.80 35.99
CA PHE A 7 55.48 -8.47 36.14
C PHE A 7 55.08 -9.17 34.80
N ALA A 8 54.13 -10.10 34.89
CA ALA A 8 53.54 -10.97 33.87
C ALA A 8 52.64 -10.29 32.80
N GLY A 9 52.31 -11.01 31.70
CA GLY A 9 51.26 -10.59 30.76
C GLY A 9 51.08 -11.41 29.47
N THR A 10 50.93 -12.74 29.54
CA THR A 10 50.74 -13.63 28.36
C THR A 10 49.28 -14.08 28.12
N ALA A 11 48.28 -13.22 28.37
CA ALA A 11 46.87 -13.63 28.34
C ALA A 11 45.96 -12.59 27.68
N LEU A 12 46.09 -12.35 26.36
CA LEU A 12 45.10 -11.52 25.65
C LEU A 12 44.79 -11.93 24.20
N LEU A 13 45.53 -12.86 23.57
CA LEU A 13 45.38 -13.11 22.13
C LEU A 13 44.47 -14.29 21.72
N LEU A 14 43.88 -15.03 22.66
CA LEU A 14 43.07 -16.23 22.35
C LEU A 14 41.54 -16.08 22.48
N ALA A 15 41.02 -14.88 22.77
CA ALA A 15 39.58 -14.65 22.92
C ALA A 15 38.87 -14.16 21.65
N ILE A 16 39.59 -13.77 20.60
CA ILE A 16 39.01 -13.07 19.43
C ILE A 16 38.61 -14.03 18.31
N THR A 17 39.17 -15.24 18.23
CA THR A 17 38.86 -16.19 17.15
C THR A 17 37.60 -17.03 17.37
N LEU A 18 37.10 -17.14 18.60
CA LEU A 18 35.89 -17.91 18.93
C LEU A 18 34.58 -17.17 18.62
N ALA A 19 34.61 -15.85 18.44
CA ALA A 19 33.42 -15.05 18.13
C ALA A 19 33.02 -15.06 16.64
N VAL A 20 33.95 -15.39 15.72
CA VAL A 20 33.71 -15.30 14.28
C VAL A 20 32.97 -16.53 13.73
N VAL A 21 33.11 -17.70 14.37
CA VAL A 21 32.51 -18.96 13.91
C VAL A 21 31.01 -19.07 14.26
N PHE A 22 30.53 -18.30 15.25
CA PHE A 22 29.11 -18.31 15.62
C PHE A 22 28.19 -17.52 14.68
N PHE A 23 28.74 -16.61 13.87
CA PHE A 23 27.96 -15.76 12.96
C PHE A 23 27.58 -16.45 11.64
N SER A 24 28.16 -17.62 11.34
CA SER A 24 27.97 -18.30 10.05
C SER A 24 26.91 -19.42 10.04
N LEU A 25 26.19 -19.68 11.14
CA LEU A 25 25.25 -20.82 11.23
C LEU A 25 23.77 -20.47 11.46
N HIS A 26 23.33 -19.22 11.26
CA HIS A 26 21.90 -18.90 11.21
C HIS A 26 21.57 -18.02 10.01
N SER A 27 21.31 -18.65 8.87
CA SER A 27 20.61 -18.03 7.74
C SER A 27 19.57 -19.02 7.22
N ALA A 28 18.47 -19.13 7.96
CA ALA A 28 17.22 -19.68 7.44
C ALA A 28 16.33 -18.48 7.03
N PRO A 29 15.84 -18.40 5.78
CA PRO A 29 14.88 -17.38 5.39
C PRO A 29 13.52 -17.75 6.00
N GLY A 30 13.22 -17.16 7.16
CA GLY A 30 11.87 -17.10 7.70
C GLY A 30 10.99 -16.25 6.79
N GLY A 31 9.80 -16.77 6.47
CA GLY A 31 8.83 -16.11 5.61
C GLY A 31 8.47 -14.71 6.10
N GLU A 32 8.63 -13.73 5.23
CA GLU A 32 8.06 -12.39 5.38
C GLU A 32 6.54 -12.47 5.32
N SER A 33 5.94 -12.68 6.48
CA SER A 33 4.60 -12.18 6.73
C SER A 33 4.67 -10.66 6.58
N HIS A 34 4.14 -10.13 5.49
CA HIS A 34 3.89 -8.70 5.34
C HIS A 34 2.98 -8.25 6.50
N GLN A 35 3.62 -7.77 7.57
CA GLN A 35 2.95 -7.03 8.62
C GLN A 35 2.54 -5.70 7.99
N VAL A 36 1.27 -5.58 7.63
CA VAL A 36 0.63 -4.31 7.30
C VAL A 36 0.63 -3.45 8.56
N ASN A 37 1.73 -2.73 8.76
CA ASN A 37 1.85 -1.72 9.78
C ASN A 37 0.86 -0.62 9.43
N ALA A 38 0.01 -0.21 10.40
CA ALA A 38 -0.88 0.92 10.27
C ALA A 38 -0.04 2.20 10.21
N GLN A 39 0.52 2.46 9.02
CA GLN A 39 1.15 3.72 8.67
C GLN A 39 0.07 4.78 8.66
N GLU A 40 0.26 5.83 9.43
CA GLU A 40 -0.61 6.99 9.50
C GLU A 40 -0.94 7.51 8.09
N GLU A 41 -2.20 7.38 7.68
CA GLU A 41 -2.63 7.61 6.30
C GLU A 41 -2.78 9.12 6.03
N LYS A 42 -1.65 9.81 5.81
CA LYS A 42 -1.56 11.28 5.55
C LYS A 42 -2.48 11.82 4.44
N HIS A 43 -3.01 10.95 3.60
CA HIS A 43 -3.79 11.32 2.41
C HIS A 43 -5.19 10.71 2.37
N GLY A 44 -5.73 10.24 3.50
CA GLY A 44 -7.10 9.71 3.58
C GLY A 44 -7.22 8.24 3.17
N GLY A 45 -6.09 7.56 2.97
CA GLY A 45 -6.02 6.10 2.98
C GLY A 45 -6.56 5.37 1.77
N ASP A 46 -6.65 4.06 1.92
CA ASP A 46 -7.35 3.22 0.96
C ASP A 46 -8.86 3.16 1.28
N ILE A 47 -9.70 3.49 0.30
CA ILE A 47 -11.15 3.44 0.40
C ILE A 47 -11.67 2.17 -0.27
N ILE A 48 -12.48 1.40 0.46
CA ILE A 48 -13.21 0.27 -0.10
C ILE A 48 -14.65 0.70 -0.41
N PHE A 49 -15.00 0.71 -1.68
CA PHE A 49 -16.37 0.89 -2.15
C PHE A 49 -17.10 -0.46 -2.18
N GLU A 50 -18.14 -0.56 -1.37
CA GLU A 50 -18.96 -1.76 -1.35
C GLU A 50 -19.74 -1.91 -2.66
N VAL A 51 -19.45 -2.98 -3.40
CA VAL A 51 -20.19 -3.35 -4.59
C VAL A 51 -21.36 -4.23 -4.18
N LYS A 52 -22.59 -3.73 -4.38
CA LYS A 52 -23.80 -4.55 -4.20
C LYS A 52 -23.75 -5.73 -5.17
N LYS A 53 -24.20 -6.90 -4.72
CA LYS A 53 -24.19 -8.13 -5.53
C LYS A 53 -24.75 -7.87 -6.93
N THR A 54 -23.91 -8.03 -7.94
CA THR A 54 -24.29 -7.94 -9.35
C THR A 54 -24.25 -9.32 -10.00
N LYS A 55 -24.84 -9.46 -11.20
CA LYS A 55 -24.78 -10.69 -12.01
C LYS A 55 -23.34 -11.20 -12.23
N GLN A 56 -22.37 -10.29 -12.22
CA GLN A 56 -20.96 -10.58 -12.50
C GLN A 56 -20.19 -11.05 -11.25
N LYS A 57 -20.81 -11.13 -10.06
CA LYS A 57 -20.20 -11.57 -8.80
C LYS A 57 -18.84 -10.92 -8.51
N LEU A 58 -18.70 -9.64 -8.85
CA LEU A 58 -17.46 -8.89 -8.61
C LEU A 58 -17.26 -8.61 -7.12
N GLY A 59 -15.98 -8.57 -6.71
CA GLY A 59 -15.58 -8.09 -5.40
C GLY A 59 -15.83 -6.59 -5.22
N HIS A 60 -15.56 -6.11 -4.01
CA HIS A 60 -15.59 -4.69 -3.68
C HIS A 60 -14.47 -3.95 -4.41
N SER A 61 -14.69 -2.67 -4.66
CA SER A 61 -13.72 -1.85 -5.38
C SER A 61 -12.79 -1.15 -4.39
N VAL A 62 -11.49 -1.19 -4.62
CA VAL A 62 -10.50 -0.45 -3.80
C VAL A 62 -10.05 0.79 -4.56
N PHE A 63 -9.95 1.91 -3.84
CA PHE A 63 -9.34 3.15 -4.30
C PHE A 63 -8.20 3.51 -3.36
N SER A 64 -7.03 3.82 -3.90
CA SER A 64 -5.88 4.25 -3.11
C SER A 64 -5.55 5.71 -3.39
N HIS A 65 -5.63 6.57 -2.36
CA HIS A 65 -5.21 7.97 -2.49
C HIS A 65 -3.73 8.06 -2.88
N GLN A 66 -2.87 7.25 -2.27
CA GLN A 66 -1.43 7.28 -2.53
C GLN A 66 -1.10 7.01 -4.00
N LEU A 67 -1.73 5.99 -4.60
CA LEU A 67 -1.51 5.68 -6.02
C LEU A 67 -1.93 6.82 -6.94
N HIS A 68 -3.05 7.48 -6.64
CA HIS A 68 -3.54 8.59 -7.47
C HIS A 68 -2.67 9.85 -7.31
N LEU A 69 -2.24 10.17 -6.09
CA LEU A 69 -1.34 11.29 -5.82
C LEU A 69 0.03 11.09 -6.48
N ASN A 70 0.62 9.89 -6.35
CA ASN A 70 1.88 9.55 -7.01
C ASN A 70 1.78 9.65 -8.54
N SER A 71 0.63 9.28 -9.09
CA SER A 71 0.34 9.40 -10.53
C SER A 71 0.20 10.85 -11.01
N GLY A 72 0.18 11.84 -10.11
CA GLY A 72 0.13 13.26 -10.44
C GLY A 72 -1.22 13.94 -10.26
N SER A 73 -2.21 13.24 -9.71
CA SER A 73 -3.45 13.87 -9.29
C SER A 73 -3.23 14.68 -8.01
N THR A 74 -4.05 15.70 -7.82
CA THR A 74 -4.09 16.52 -6.60
C THR A 74 -5.47 16.38 -5.93
N CYS A 75 -5.58 16.81 -4.67
CA CYS A 75 -6.83 16.77 -3.92
C CYS A 75 -7.99 17.46 -4.65
N LYS A 76 -7.71 18.57 -5.35
CA LYS A 76 -8.71 19.37 -6.08
C LYS A 76 -9.19 18.72 -7.38
N ASN A 77 -8.40 17.82 -7.97
CA ASN A 77 -8.82 17.08 -9.16
C ASN A 77 -9.99 16.14 -8.86
N CYS A 78 -10.05 15.60 -7.63
CA CYS A 78 -11.10 14.67 -7.20
C CYS A 78 -12.16 15.35 -6.32
N HIS A 79 -11.76 16.17 -5.35
CA HIS A 79 -12.68 16.81 -4.41
C HIS A 79 -13.14 18.16 -4.93
N ASN A 80 -14.23 18.13 -5.70
CA ASN A 80 -14.85 19.28 -6.36
C ASN A 80 -16.34 18.99 -6.60
N ASP A 81 -17.03 19.91 -7.26
CA ASP A 81 -18.48 19.79 -7.45
C ASP A 81 -18.87 18.79 -8.57
N LYS A 82 -17.90 18.20 -9.29
CA LYS A 82 -18.11 17.33 -10.45
C LYS A 82 -17.76 15.85 -10.22
N VAL A 83 -16.69 15.57 -9.46
CA VAL A 83 -16.13 14.21 -9.35
C VAL A 83 -16.51 13.56 -8.01
N PHE A 84 -16.02 14.10 -6.90
CA PHE A 84 -16.41 13.71 -5.54
C PHE A 84 -16.59 14.96 -4.69
N LYS A 85 -17.62 14.98 -3.85
CA LYS A 85 -17.94 16.12 -2.97
C LYS A 85 -16.75 16.59 -2.13
N ARG A 86 -16.69 17.90 -1.91
CA ARG A 86 -15.64 18.58 -1.14
C ARG A 86 -15.68 18.26 0.35
N GLU A 87 -16.81 17.81 0.88
CA GLU A 87 -16.96 17.44 2.30
C GLU A 87 -16.14 16.19 2.69
N ARG A 88 -15.49 15.48 1.75
CA ARG A 88 -14.57 14.32 1.96
C ARG A 88 -15.10 13.23 2.90
N LYS A 89 -16.40 13.17 3.14
CA LYS A 89 -17.04 12.22 4.03
C LYS A 89 -17.38 10.93 3.29
N LEU A 90 -16.98 9.80 3.86
CA LEU A 90 -17.34 8.47 3.35
C LEU A 90 -18.87 8.30 3.31
N GLY A 91 -19.38 7.70 2.24
CA GLY A 91 -20.81 7.45 2.02
C GLY A 91 -21.61 8.62 1.43
N ASN A 92 -21.04 9.83 1.34
CA ASN A 92 -21.74 11.00 0.77
C ASN A 92 -21.80 11.01 -0.77
N ASN A 93 -20.96 10.19 -1.42
CA ASN A 93 -20.92 10.05 -2.87
C ASN A 93 -21.56 8.70 -3.25
N LYS A 94 -22.71 8.75 -3.92
CA LYS A 94 -23.40 7.57 -4.45
C LYS A 94 -23.29 7.58 -5.97
N PHE A 95 -22.79 6.50 -6.54
CA PHE A 95 -22.64 6.33 -7.98
C PHE A 95 -22.74 4.85 -8.33
N THR A 96 -23.02 4.56 -9.59
CA THR A 96 -23.10 3.23 -10.15
C THR A 96 -22.03 3.00 -11.21
N MET A 97 -21.86 1.75 -11.65
CA MET A 97 -20.99 1.47 -12.79
C MET A 97 -21.50 2.16 -14.07
N LYS A 98 -22.82 2.37 -14.21
CA LYS A 98 -23.38 3.14 -15.33
C LYS A 98 -22.88 4.59 -15.30
N ASP A 99 -22.92 5.23 -14.13
CA ASP A 99 -22.40 6.60 -13.94
C ASP A 99 -20.92 6.69 -14.30
N ILE A 100 -20.12 5.68 -13.93
CA ILE A 100 -18.70 5.59 -14.29
C ILE A 100 -18.52 5.51 -15.81
N MET A 101 -19.31 4.69 -16.50
CA MET A 101 -19.25 4.57 -17.96
C MET A 101 -19.71 5.86 -18.67
N GLU A 102 -20.52 6.69 -18.02
CA GLU A 102 -20.95 8.02 -18.47
C GLU A 102 -19.95 9.14 -18.13
N GLY A 103 -18.79 8.81 -17.54
CA GLY A 103 -17.75 9.78 -17.23
C GLY A 103 -17.89 10.48 -15.87
N LYS A 104 -18.75 9.99 -14.97
CA LYS A 104 -18.89 10.52 -13.60
C LYS A 104 -17.99 9.73 -12.63
N ALA A 105 -17.74 10.31 -11.45
CA ALA A 105 -16.90 9.71 -10.40
C ALA A 105 -15.56 9.21 -10.97
N CYS A 106 -15.26 7.91 -10.84
CA CYS A 106 -14.03 7.30 -11.38
C CYS A 106 -13.88 7.52 -12.90
N GLY A 107 -15.00 7.55 -13.63
CA GLY A 107 -15.05 7.74 -15.08
C GLY A 107 -14.63 9.13 -15.55
N ALA A 108 -14.55 10.12 -14.67
CA ALA A 108 -14.09 11.46 -15.03
C ALA A 108 -12.65 11.43 -15.58
N CYS A 109 -11.83 10.51 -15.06
CA CYS A 109 -10.46 10.29 -15.53
C CYS A 109 -10.27 8.90 -16.16
N HIS A 110 -10.88 7.85 -15.62
CA HIS A 110 -10.85 6.53 -16.23
C HIS A 110 -11.83 6.48 -17.40
N ASN A 111 -11.47 7.10 -18.52
CA ASN A 111 -12.28 7.17 -19.73
C ASN A 111 -11.48 6.85 -21.01
N GLY A 112 -10.23 6.38 -20.87
CA GLY A 112 -9.38 6.05 -22.01
C GLY A 112 -8.88 7.27 -22.80
N ARG A 113 -9.11 8.50 -22.31
CA ARG A 113 -8.76 9.75 -23.00
C ARG A 113 -8.03 10.75 -22.11
N THR A 114 -8.37 10.81 -20.82
CA THR A 114 -7.70 11.71 -19.87
C THR A 114 -6.23 11.34 -19.75
N VAL A 115 -5.35 12.33 -19.89
CA VAL A 115 -3.90 12.19 -19.76
C VAL A 115 -3.45 12.83 -18.45
N ILE A 116 -2.70 12.09 -17.63
CA ILE A 116 -2.05 12.60 -16.41
C ILE A 116 -0.58 12.22 -16.50
N LYS A 117 0.33 13.19 -16.34
CA LYS A 117 1.79 13.00 -16.48
C LYS A 117 2.16 12.22 -17.76
N ASN A 118 1.64 12.65 -18.90
CA ASN A 118 1.88 12.04 -20.22
C ASN A 118 1.41 10.58 -20.37
N LYS A 119 0.53 10.12 -19.47
CA LYS A 119 -0.06 8.77 -19.54
C LYS A 119 -1.57 8.85 -19.68
N THR A 120 -2.09 8.22 -20.72
CA THR A 120 -3.54 8.02 -20.88
C THR A 120 -4.03 7.05 -19.82
N ILE A 121 -5.03 7.49 -19.06
CA ILE A 121 -5.64 6.68 -18.00
C ILE A 121 -6.62 5.68 -18.64
N PHE A 122 -6.53 4.42 -18.22
CA PHE A 122 -7.29 3.32 -18.82
C PHE A 122 -8.80 3.51 -18.72
N HIS A 123 -9.53 2.95 -19.69
CA HIS A 123 -10.99 2.88 -19.66
C HIS A 123 -11.48 1.66 -18.82
N PRO A 124 -12.53 1.78 -17.98
CA PRO A 124 -13.01 0.72 -17.11
C PRO A 124 -13.55 -0.52 -17.84
N LYS A 125 -14.10 -0.33 -19.05
CA LYS A 125 -14.50 -1.42 -19.95
C LYS A 125 -13.37 -2.45 -20.07
N ASN A 126 -13.69 -3.71 -19.79
CA ASN A 126 -12.77 -4.86 -19.79
C ASN A 126 -11.60 -4.79 -18.78
N ASN A 127 -11.61 -3.83 -17.85
CA ASN A 127 -10.58 -3.64 -16.82
C ASN A 127 -11.11 -3.86 -15.40
N CYS A 128 -12.16 -4.67 -15.24
CA CYS A 128 -12.92 -4.82 -13.99
C CYS A 128 -12.02 -5.13 -12.77
N LYS A 129 -11.06 -6.05 -12.93
CA LYS A 129 -10.17 -6.51 -11.86
C LYS A 129 -9.20 -5.44 -11.34
N ARG A 130 -9.01 -4.33 -12.08
CA ARG A 130 -8.14 -3.22 -11.64
C ARG A 130 -8.70 -2.48 -10.43
N CYS A 131 -10.03 -2.48 -10.28
CA CYS A 131 -10.70 -1.84 -9.17
C CYS A 131 -11.33 -2.88 -8.25
N HIS A 132 -11.98 -3.91 -8.82
CA HIS A 132 -12.71 -4.96 -8.10
C HIS A 132 -11.77 -6.06 -7.57
N SER A 133 -10.86 -5.71 -6.68
CA SER A 133 -9.85 -6.60 -6.10
C SER A 133 -10.09 -6.95 -4.63
N ALA A 134 -10.97 -6.23 -3.92
CA ALA A 134 -11.26 -6.52 -2.52
C ALA A 134 -12.35 -7.58 -2.36
N THR A 135 -12.12 -8.53 -1.46
CA THR A 135 -13.15 -9.46 -1.00
C THR A 135 -13.24 -9.36 0.52
N PHE A 136 -14.41 -9.04 1.07
CA PHE A 136 -14.62 -9.20 2.52
C PHE A 136 -14.77 -10.70 2.81
N ARG A 137 -13.70 -11.36 3.27
CA ARG A 137 -13.82 -12.72 3.81
C ARG A 137 -14.50 -12.60 5.17
N LYS A 138 -15.77 -12.98 5.24
CA LYS A 138 -16.46 -13.20 6.52
C LYS A 138 -15.63 -14.26 7.28
N LYS A 139 -15.10 -13.91 8.45
CA LYS A 139 -14.47 -14.89 9.35
C LYS A 139 -15.55 -15.94 9.65
N ARG A 140 -15.38 -17.16 9.13
CA ARG A 140 -16.26 -18.28 9.48
C ARG A 140 -16.02 -18.52 10.98
N ARG A 141 -17.03 -18.22 11.79
CA ARG A 141 -17.11 -18.72 13.17
C ARG A 141 -17.42 -20.21 13.10
#